data_AF-A0A952LNV5-F1
#
_entry.id   AF-A0A952LNV5-F1
#
_cell.length_a   1.000
_cell.length_b   1.000
_cell.length_c   1.000
_cell.angle_alpha   90.00
_cell.angle_beta   90.00
_cell.angle_gamma   90.00
#
_symmetry.space_group_name_H-M   'P 1'
#
loop_
_entity.id
_entity.type
_entity.pdbx_description
1 polymer ?
#
loop_
_entity_poly.entity_id
_entity_poly.type
_entity_poly.pdbx_seq_one_letter_code
_entity_poly.pdbx_strand_id
1 'polypeptide(L)' 'MFQEIDDNFYVMMENVSAVKLIYEDGKYIWLFYTNHPTPLRSKPFDTEEEAKIWFRNLKYDYYRRKE' A
#
# COMPACT_ATOMS: atom_id res chain seq x y z
N MET A 1 -12.17 10.95 -7.60
CA MET A 1 -11.35 10.13 -8.51
C MET A 1 -10.15 9.68 -7.70
N PHE A 2 -10.17 8.45 -7.18
CA PHE A 2 -9.06 7.93 -6.37
C PHE A 2 -7.91 7.59 -7.32
N GLN A 3 -6.69 8.03 -7.00
CA GLN A 3 -5.50 7.57 -7.72
C GLN A 3 -5.30 6.10 -7.38
N GLU A 4 -5.68 5.23 -8.31
CA GLU A 4 -5.31 3.81 -8.30
C GLU A 4 -3.78 3.73 -8.42
N ILE A 5 -3.17 3.02 -7.49
CA ILE A 5 -1.71 2.93 -7.41
C ILE A 5 -1.25 1.88 -8.42
N ASP A 6 -1.14 2.27 -9.68
CA ASP A 6 -1.03 1.32 -10.79
C ASP A 6 0.42 0.84 -11.03
N ASP A 7 1.44 1.70 -11.13
CA ASP A 7 2.81 1.19 -11.45
C ASP A 7 3.97 2.06 -10.91
N ASN A 8 3.71 3.28 -10.44
CA ASN A 8 4.74 4.20 -9.89
C ASN A 8 4.91 4.09 -8.36
N PHE A 9 4.64 2.91 -7.79
CA PHE A 9 4.62 2.65 -6.34
C PHE A 9 5.98 2.87 -5.64
N TYR A 10 7.09 2.72 -6.37
CA TYR A 10 8.45 2.69 -5.80
C TYR A 10 8.94 4.02 -5.25
N VAL A 11 8.56 5.14 -5.88
CA VAL A 11 8.92 6.50 -5.43
C VAL A 11 8.17 6.87 -4.14
N MET A 12 7.03 6.22 -3.88
CA MET A 12 6.17 6.56 -2.75
C MET A 12 6.64 5.93 -1.43
N MET A 13 7.19 4.72 -1.43
CA MET A 13 7.65 4.03 -0.21
C MET A 13 8.80 4.76 0.51
N GLU A 14 9.62 5.55 -0.19
CA GLU A 14 10.63 6.40 0.45
C GLU A 14 10.03 7.55 1.28
N ASN A 15 8.80 7.95 0.96
CA ASN A 15 8.08 9.04 1.62
C ASN A 15 6.93 8.55 2.52
N VAL A 16 6.82 7.23 2.76
CA VAL A 16 5.80 6.65 3.65
C VAL A 16 6.28 6.75 5.10
N SER A 17 5.55 7.52 5.91
CA SER A 17 5.81 7.64 7.35
C SER A 17 5.10 6.56 8.17
N ALA A 18 3.93 6.11 7.72
CA ALA A 18 3.17 5.06 8.40
C ALA A 18 2.30 4.27 7.42
N VAL A 19 1.96 3.04 7.80
CA VAL A 19 1.08 2.17 7.03
C VAL A 19 0.02 1.58 7.97
N LYS A 20 -1.24 1.55 7.54
CA LYS A 20 -2.36 1.00 8.32
C LYS A 20 -3.26 0.14 7.44
N LEU A 21 -3.58 -1.08 7.89
CA LEU A 21 -4.63 -1.88 7.28
C LEU A 21 -5.97 -1.47 7.87
N ILE A 22 -6.94 -1.16 7.01
CA ILE A 22 -8.32 -0.88 7.40
C ILE A 22 -9.27 -1.87 6.75
N TYR A 23 -10.45 -2.04 7.35
CA TYR A 23 -11.56 -2.78 6.78
C TYR A 23 -12.68 -1.80 6.46
N GLU A 24 -13.02 -1.66 5.19
CA GLU A 24 -14.03 -0.72 4.67
C GLU A 24 -14.82 -1.41 3.56
N ASP A 25 -16.14 -1.30 3.59
CA ASP A 25 -17.04 -1.85 2.56
C ASP A 25 -16.84 -3.37 2.29
N GLY A 26 -16.58 -4.14 3.35
CA GLY A 26 -16.36 -5.57 3.21
C GLY A 26 -14.96 -5.96 2.72
N LYS A 27 -14.08 -5.00 2.46
CA LYS A 27 -12.75 -5.20 1.89
C LYS A 27 -11.65 -4.69 2.82
N TYR A 28 -10.49 -5.32 2.72
CA TYR A 28 -9.26 -4.90 3.38
C TYR A 28 -8.48 -3.95 2.48
N ILE A 29 -8.07 -2.78 2.99
CA ILE A 29 -7.36 -1.74 2.23
C ILE A 29 -6.17 -1.27 3.04
N TRP A 30 -4.98 -1.24 2.43
CA TRP A 30 -3.81 -0.60 3.02
C TRP A 30 -3.84 0.90 2.77
N LEU A 31 -3.71 1.67 3.83
CA LEU A 31 -3.47 3.11 3.81
C LEU A 31 -1.99 3.38 4.02
N PHE A 32 -1.40 4.16 3.12
CA PHE A 32 -0.03 4.62 3.18
C PHE A 32 -0.04 6.12 3.47
N TYR A 33 0.38 6.48 4.68
CA TYR A 33 0.50 7.86 5.11
C TYR A 33 1.85 8.39 4.62
N THR A 34 1.79 9.38 3.74
CA THR A 34 2.95 10.11 3.22
C THR A 34 2.90 11.57 3.66
N ASN A 35 3.81 12.39 3.16
CA ASN A 35 3.76 13.85 3.35
C ASN A 35 2.55 14.54 2.68
N HIS A 36 1.72 13.80 1.94
CA HIS A 36 0.48 14.32 1.37
C HIS A 36 -0.67 14.31 2.40
N PRO A 37 -1.61 15.27 2.31
CA PRO A 37 -2.73 15.39 3.25
C PRO A 37 -3.69 14.20 3.21
N THR A 38 -3.73 13.46 2.10
CA THR A 38 -4.56 12.27 1.94
C THR A 38 -3.68 11.02 1.85
N PRO A 39 -3.97 9.97 2.63
CA PRO A 39 -3.25 8.71 2.53
C PRO A 39 -3.53 8.05 1.18
N LEU A 40 -2.50 7.42 0.61
CA LEU A 40 -2.65 6.60 -0.58
C LEU A 40 -3.27 5.27 -0.19
N ARG A 41 -4.09 4.69 -1.06
CA ARG A 41 -4.87 3.47 -0.78
C ARG A 41 -4.43 2.36 -1.72
N SER A 42 -4.13 1.18 -1.20
CA SER A 42 -3.95 0.00 -2.06
C SER A 42 -5.25 -0.37 -2.77
N LYS A 43 -5.15 -1.31 -3.71
CA LYS A 43 -6.31 -2.08 -4.15
C LYS A 43 -7.04 -2.73 -2.95
N PRO A 44 -8.36 -2.90 -3.02
CA PRO A 44 -9.11 -3.64 -2.02
C PRO A 44 -8.80 -5.14 -2.11
N PHE A 45 -8.78 -5.81 -0.96
CA PHE A 45 -8.58 -7.25 -0.82
C PHE A 45 -9.79 -7.89 -0.14
N ASP A 46 -10.13 -9.11 -0.53
CA ASP A 46 -11.23 -9.87 0.06
C ASP A 46 -10.89 -10.40 1.46
N THR A 47 -9.63 -10.78 1.67
CA THR A 47 -9.16 -11.32 2.95
C THR A 47 -7.99 -10.52 3.54
N GLU A 48 -7.87 -10.56 4.87
CA GLU A 48 -6.74 -9.95 5.57
C GLU A 48 -5.41 -10.61 5.19
N GLU A 49 -5.44 -11.92 4.94
CA GLU A 49 -4.25 -12.70 4.59
C GLU A 49 -3.70 -12.32 3.23
N GLU A 50 -4.56 -12.17 2.21
CA GLU A 50 -4.16 -11.66 0.89
C GLU A 50 -3.56 -10.26 0.98
N ALA A 51 -4.18 -9.37 1.77
CA ALA A 51 -3.66 -8.03 1.99
C ALA A 51 -2.25 -8.09 2.61
N LYS A 52 -2.03 -8.95 3.61
CA LYS A 52 -0.73 -9.13 4.27
C LYS A 52 0.33 -9.73 3.34
N ILE A 53 -0.02 -10.75 2.54
CA ILE A 53 0.89 -11.36 1.57
C ILE A 53 1.31 -10.34 0.52
N TRP A 54 0.35 -9.58 -0.02
CA TRP A 54 0.64 -8.52 -0.98
C TRP A 54 1.60 -7.47 -0.41
N PHE A 55 1.37 -7.02 0.83
CA PHE A 55 2.25 -6.05 1.49
C PHE A 55 3.66 -6.59 1.76
N ARG A 56 3.79 -7.88 2.10
CA ARG A 56 5.10 -8.55 2.25
C ARG A 56 5.85 -8.60 0.92
N ASN A 57 5.17 -8.98 -0.16
CA ASN A 57 5.76 -9.02 -1.49
C ASN A 57 6.18 -7.62 -1.95
N LEU A 58 5.38 -6.59 -1.65
CA LEU A 58 5.70 -5.19 -1.91
C LEU A 58 7.01 -4.77 -1.21
N LYS A 59 7.15 -5.10 0.08
CA LYS A 59 8.39 -4.83 0.83
C LYS A 59 9.59 -5.55 0.22
N TYR A 60 9.42 -6.83 -0.10
CA TYR A 60 10.49 -7.66 -0.66
C TYR A 60 10.99 -7.12 -2.00
N ASP A 61 10.08 -6.76 -2.92
CA ASP A 61 10.45 -6.20 -4.22
C ASP A 61 11.18 -4.86 -4.10
N TYR A 62 10.71 -3.98 -3.19
CA TYR A 62 11.36 -2.70 -2.91
C TYR A 62 12.80 -2.86 -2.41
N TYR A 63 13.06 -3.76 -1.45
CA TYR A 63 14.42 -3.97 -0.95
C TYR A 63 15.34 -4.58 -2.01
N ARG A 64 14.81 -5.51 -2.83
CA ARG A 64 15.58 -6.18 -3.88
C ARG A 64 16.01 -5.25 -5.02
N ARG A 65 15.26 -4.19 -5.32
CA ARG A 65 15.60 -3.21 -6.37
C ARG A 65 16.57 -2.11 -5.92
N LYS A 66 16.87 -2.00 -4.62
CA LYS A 66 17.86 -1.05 -4.08
C LYS A 66 19.28 -1.59 -4.06
N GLU A 67 19.48 -2.88 -4.34
CA GLU A 67 20.77 -3.51 -4.65
C GLU A 67 21.11 -3.38 -6.14
#